data_AF-A0ABC8SJA8-F1
#
_entry.id   AF-A0ABC8SJA8-F1
#
_cell.length_a   1.000
_cell.length_b   1.000
_cell.length_c   1.000
_cell.angle_alpha   90.00
_cell.angle_beta   90.00
_cell.angle_gamma   90.00
#
_symmetry.space_group_name_H-M   'P 1'
#
loop_
_entity.id
_entity.type
_entity.pdbx_description
1 polymer ?
#
loop_
_entity_poly.entity_id
_entity_poly.type
_entity_poly.pdbx_seq_one_letter_code
_entity_poly.pdbx_strand_id
1 'polypeptide(L)' 'KMGKGLVPFFGIILLWWSQIAMAEGAEYMEYKDPKQPVAVRVKDLLARMTLEEKIGQMVQIDRTVATADMMRKFYIGNI' A
#
# COMPACT_ATOMS: atom_id res chain seq x y z
N LYS A 1 -49.40 17.19 -17.50
CA LYS A 1 -48.49 17.95 -16.61
C LYS A 1 -47.79 16.96 -15.67
N MET A 2 -46.83 16.18 -16.17
CA MET A 2 -46.10 15.14 -15.42
C MET A 2 -44.71 15.04 -16.05
N GLY A 3 -43.68 15.50 -15.35
CA GLY A 3 -42.32 15.51 -15.91
C GLY A 3 -41.29 16.24 -15.06
N LYS A 4 -41.51 16.35 -13.74
CA LYS A 4 -40.58 17.06 -12.84
C LYS A 4 -40.11 16.23 -11.64
N GLY A 5 -40.65 15.01 -11.46
CA GLY A 5 -40.28 14.11 -10.35
C GLY A 5 -39.20 13.08 -10.68
N LEU A 6 -38.87 12.87 -11.96
CA LEU A 6 -37.92 11.83 -12.40
C LEU A 6 -36.47 12.33 -12.50
N VAL A 7 -36.29 13.64 -12.67
CA VAL A 7 -34.97 14.30 -12.82
C VAL A 7 -34.07 14.16 -11.58
N PRO A 8 -34.55 14.29 -10.32
CA PRO A 8 -33.65 14.17 -9.16
C PRO A 8 -33.17 12.73 -8.94
N PHE A 9 -33.95 11.71 -9.31
CA PHE A 9 -33.58 10.29 -9.13
C PHE A 9 -32.44 9.87 -10.07
N PHE A 10 -32.51 10.26 -11.35
CA PHE A 10 -31.41 10.02 -12.29
C PHE A 10 -30.12 10.75 -11.90
N GLY A 11 -30.25 11.96 -11.35
CA GLY A 11 -29.10 12.73 -10.84
C GLY A 11 -28.40 12.04 -9.67
N ILE A 12 -29.15 11.42 -8.75
CA ILE A 12 -28.61 10.67 -7.60
C ILE A 12 -27.91 9.39 -8.08
N ILE A 13 -28.46 8.68 -9.06
CA ILE A 13 -27.85 7.46 -9.63
C ILE A 13 -26.53 7.81 -10.35
N LEU A 14 -26.49 8.91 -11.12
CA LEU A 14 -25.27 9.43 -11.75
C LEU A 14 -24.22 9.86 -10.72
N LEU A 15 -24.64 10.47 -9.61
CA LEU A 15 -23.78 10.82 -8.48
C LEU A 15 -23.23 9.59 -7.73
N TRP A 16 -23.96 8.48 -7.70
CA TRP A 16 -23.46 7.21 -7.16
C TRP A 16 -22.48 6.52 -8.09
N TRP A 17 -22.64 6.65 -9.41
CA TRP A 17 -21.66 6.10 -10.38
C TRP A 17 -20.36 6.90 -10.44
N SER A 18 -20.37 8.20 -10.15
CA SER A 18 -19.13 8.99 -10.10
C SER A 18 -18.19 8.61 -8.94
N GLN A 19 -18.70 7.95 -7.89
CA GLN A 19 -17.89 7.48 -6.76
C GLN A 19 -17.03 6.24 -7.10
N ILE A 20 -17.38 5.48 -8.15
CA ILE A 20 -16.64 4.27 -8.55
C ILE A 20 -15.41 4.62 -9.40
N ALA A 21 -15.40 5.79 -10.05
CA ALA A 21 -14.34 6.20 -10.96
C ALA A 21 -13.09 6.77 -10.26
N MET A 22 -13.12 6.96 -8.94
CA MET A 22 -12.06 7.63 -8.17
C MET A 22 -11.28 6.64 -7.29
N ALA A 23 -10.71 5.60 -7.90
CA ALA A 23 -9.79 4.69 -7.21
C ALA A 23 -8.63 4.25 -8.11
N GLU A 24 -8.14 5.15 -8.97
CA GLU A 24 -6.87 4.95 -9.68
C GLU A 24 -5.76 5.67 -8.89
N GLY A 25 -4.92 4.91 -8.18
CA GLY A 25 -3.70 5.51 -7.64
C GLY A 25 -2.82 4.65 -6.75
N ALA A 26 -3.34 3.61 -6.11
CA ALA A 26 -2.52 2.72 -5.30
C ALA A 26 -2.93 1.27 -5.49
N GLU A 27 -2.03 0.47 -6.06
CA GLU A 27 -2.14 -0.98 -5.96
C GLU A 27 -2.22 -1.35 -4.48
N TYR A 28 -3.26 -2.09 -4.09
CA TYR A 28 -3.44 -2.53 -2.71
C TYR A 28 -2.29 -3.48 -2.33
N MET A 29 -1.56 -3.14 -1.27
CA MET A 29 -0.42 -3.90 -0.77
C MET A 29 -0.80 -4.62 0.52
N GLU A 30 -0.97 -5.93 0.47
CA GLU A 30 -1.41 -6.74 1.62
C GLU A 30 -0.46 -6.59 2.81
N TYR A 31 0.86 -6.49 2.57
CA TYR A 31 1.85 -6.33 3.65
C TYR A 31 1.67 -5.05 4.50
N LYS A 32 1.06 -4.00 3.92
CA LYS A 32 0.75 -2.73 4.60
C LYS A 32 -0.55 -2.76 5.39
N ASP A 33 -1.44 -3.72 5.13
CA ASP A 33 -2.72 -3.80 5.83
C ASP A 33 -2.57 -4.49 7.20
N PRO A 34 -2.79 -3.79 8.33
CA PRO A 34 -2.69 -4.39 9.66
C PRO A 34 -3.81 -5.39 9.96
N LYS A 35 -4.90 -5.41 9.18
CA LYS A 35 -6.01 -6.35 9.33
C LYS A 35 -5.70 -7.73 8.75
N GLN A 36 -4.71 -7.82 7.86
CA GLN A 36 -4.31 -9.08 7.23
C GLN A 36 -3.51 -9.95 8.21
N PRO A 37 -3.65 -11.28 8.17
CA PRO A 37 -2.83 -12.19 8.96
C PRO A 37 -1.34 -11.98 8.70
N VAL A 38 -0.51 -12.14 9.73
CA VAL A 38 0.95 -11.93 9.64
C VAL A 38 1.57 -12.75 8.50
N ALA A 39 1.17 -14.01 8.33
CA ALA A 39 1.70 -14.88 7.28
C ALA A 39 1.41 -14.35 5.86
N VAL A 40 0.23 -13.75 5.65
CA VAL A 40 -0.16 -13.13 4.37
C VAL A 40 0.72 -11.92 4.11
N ARG A 41 0.87 -11.05 5.11
CA ARG A 41 1.71 -9.85 5.04
C ARG A 41 3.17 -10.17 4.76
N VAL A 42 3.73 -11.18 5.44
CA VAL A 42 5.11 -11.64 5.23
C VAL A 42 5.29 -12.20 3.83
N LYS A 43 4.33 -13.02 3.34
CA LYS A 43 4.40 -13.61 2.01
C LYS A 43 4.37 -12.54 0.91
N ASP A 44 3.46 -11.58 1.00
CA ASP A 44 3.36 -10.46 0.06
C ASP A 44 4.62 -9.58 0.09
N LEU A 45 5.16 -9.27 1.28
CA LEU A 45 6.41 -8.52 1.42
C LEU A 45 7.59 -9.25 0.77
N LEU A 46 7.81 -10.53 1.11
CA LEU A 46 8.92 -11.31 0.57
C LEU A 46 8.85 -11.52 -0.94
N ALA A 47 7.64 -11.54 -1.52
CA ALA A 47 7.45 -11.64 -2.96
C ALA A 47 7.84 -10.36 -3.69
N ARG A 48 7.72 -9.20 -3.04
CA ARG A 48 8.04 -7.88 -3.59
C ARG A 48 9.49 -7.44 -3.36
N MET A 49 10.19 -8.05 -2.41
CA MET A 49 11.57 -7.69 -2.08
C MET A 49 12.60 -8.23 -3.09
N THR A 50 13.61 -7.41 -3.43
CA THR A 50 14.79 -7.84 -4.16
C THR A 50 15.71 -8.71 -3.31
N LEU A 51 16.73 -9.33 -3.93
CA LEU A 51 17.72 -10.11 -3.19
C LEU A 51 18.53 -9.23 -2.24
N GLU A 52 18.92 -8.03 -2.69
CA GLU A 52 19.67 -7.05 -1.92
C GLU A 52 18.86 -6.59 -0.70
N GLU A 53 17.56 -6.34 -0.86
CA GLU A 53 16.67 -5.98 0.25
C GLU A 53 16.58 -7.12 1.27
N LYS A 54 16.49 -8.37 0.82
CA LYS A 54 16.45 -9.55 1.70
C LYS A 54 17.75 -9.72 2.48
N ILE A 55 18.89 -9.55 1.81
CA ILE A 55 20.21 -9.58 2.46
C ILE A 55 20.32 -8.44 3.47
N GLY A 56 19.90 -7.23 3.13
CA GLY A 56 19.90 -6.07 4.03
C GLY A 56 19.12 -6.32 5.33
N GLN A 57 17.98 -7.01 5.25
CA GLN A 57 17.22 -7.40 6.44
C GLN A 57 17.90 -8.46 7.32
N MET A 58 18.78 -9.28 6.75
CA MET A 58 19.54 -10.32 7.48
C MET A 58 20.86 -9.79 8.09
N VAL A 59 21.30 -8.59 7.70
CA VAL A 59 22.54 -7.98 8.16
C VAL A 59 22.30 -7.14 9.42
N GLN A 60 23.19 -7.30 10.39
CA GLN A 60 23.28 -6.45 11.57
C GLN A 60 24.54 -5.58 11.47
N ILE A 61 24.40 -4.27 11.71
CA ILE A 61 25.52 -3.32 11.67
C ILE A 61 25.77 -2.71 13.04
N ASP A 62 27.02 -2.35 13.31
CA ASP A 62 27.33 -1.65 14.56
C ASP A 62 26.76 -0.21 14.55
N ARG A 63 26.27 0.26 15.70
CA ARG A 63 25.71 1.61 15.84
C ARG A 63 26.71 2.71 15.47
N THR A 64 28.01 2.49 15.67
CA THR A 64 29.08 3.44 15.31
C THR A 64 29.13 3.75 13.82
N VAL A 65 28.64 2.84 12.97
CA VAL A 65 28.57 3.01 11.52
C VAL A 65 27.15 3.22 11.00
N ALA A 66 26.13 3.13 11.87
CA ALA A 66 24.72 3.24 11.49
C ALA A 66 24.30 4.69 11.19
N THR A 67 24.52 5.13 9.95
CA THR A 67 24.00 6.41 9.44
C THR A 67 22.67 6.22 8.70
N ALA A 68 21.80 7.23 8.69
CA ALA A 68 20.51 7.16 7.99
C ALA A 68 20.65 6.85 6.49
N ASP A 69 21.73 7.35 5.86
CA ASP A 69 22.02 7.07 4.46
C ASP A 69 22.45 5.62 4.23
N MET A 70 23.26 5.05 5.13
CA MET A 70 23.62 3.63 5.07
C MET A 70 22.41 2.73 5.27
N MET A 71 21.56 3.03 6.25
CA MET A 71 20.33 2.28 6.51
C MET A 71 19.43 2.23 5.27
N ARG A 72 19.25 3.38 4.60
CA ARG A 72 18.43 3.49 3.40
C ARG A 72 19.07 2.82 2.18
N LYS A 73 20.37 3.06 1.95
CA LYS A 73 21.08 2.59 0.76
C LYS A 73 21.25 1.08 0.73
N PHE A 74 21.42 0.45 1.89
CA PHE A 74 21.70 -0.98 2.01
C PHE A 74 20.55 -1.78 2.65
N TYR A 75 19.37 -1.15 2.83
CA TYR A 75 18.16 -1.81 3.33
C TYR A 75 18.35 -2.52 4.68
N ILE A 76 19.17 -1.94 5.55
CA ILE A 76 19.57 -2.55 6.82
C ILE A 76 18.35 -2.71 7.74
N GLY A 77 18.09 -3.95 8.15
CA GLY A 77 16.97 -4.29 9.03
C GLY A 77 17.29 -4.18 10.52
N ASN A 78 18.58 -4.23 10.90
CA ASN A 78 18.97 -4.29 12.31
C ASN A 78 20.30 -3.57 12.61
N ILE A 79 20.41 -3.01 13.83
CA ILE A 79 21.61 -2.36 14.39
C ILE A 79 21.96 -3.06 15.70
#